data_AF-A0A4Z0A8E1-F1
#
_entry.id   AF-A0A4Z0A8E1-F1
#
_cell.length_a   1.000
_cell.length_b   1.000
_cell.length_c   1.000
_cell.angle_alpha   90.00
_cell.angle_beta   90.00
_cell.angle_gamma   90.00
#
_symmetry.space_group_name_H-M   'P 1'
#
loop_
_entity.id
_entity.type
_entity.pdbx_description
1 polymer ?
#
loop_
_entity_poly.entity_id
_entity_poly.type
_entity_poly.pdbx_seq_one_letter_code
_entity_poly.pdbx_strand_id
1 'polypeptide(L)'
;MSSVKVDEKCPFCLIVKDTIPSHKVHETEHTLAFLDIFPISEGHTQVIPKCQDLTSKHVDHVHFHVIPKPNEKEGLLLSEEVWKQKKPEKEELAATAEKMKAKI
;
A
#
# COMPACT_ATOMS: atom_id res chain seq x y z
N MET A 1 -9.74 14.51 -19.29
CA MET A 1 -8.60 13.86 -18.62
C MET A 1 -7.97 14.92 -17.71
N SER A 2 -8.37 14.93 -16.43
CA SER A 2 -7.91 15.93 -15.48
C SER A 2 -6.40 15.77 -15.27
N SER A 3 -5.67 16.88 -15.28
CA SER A 3 -4.21 16.93 -15.17
C SER A 3 -3.75 16.28 -13.86
N VAL A 4 -3.35 15.01 -13.93
CA VAL A 4 -2.71 14.30 -12.82
C VAL A 4 -1.46 15.08 -12.44
N LYS A 5 -1.41 15.61 -11.22
CA LYS A 5 -0.20 16.22 -10.68
C LYS A 5 0.83 15.10 -10.50
N VAL A 6 2.01 15.28 -11.07
CA VAL A 6 3.11 14.33 -10.96
C VAL A 6 4.29 15.06 -10.31
N ASP A 7 4.59 14.72 -9.06
CA ASP A 7 5.75 15.19 -8.32
C ASP A 7 7.00 14.50 -8.86
N GLU A 8 7.94 15.29 -9.35
CA GLU A 8 9.22 14.83 -9.89
C GLU A 8 10.17 14.30 -8.79
N LYS A 9 9.88 14.58 -7.52
CA LYS A 9 10.62 14.04 -6.37
C LYS A 9 10.08 12.69 -5.91
N CYS A 10 8.92 12.26 -6.40
CA CYS A 10 8.36 10.97 -6.02
C CYS A 10 8.95 9.84 -6.88
N PRO A 11 9.67 8.86 -6.30
CA PRO A 11 10.26 7.77 -7.07
C PRO A 11 9.20 6.92 -7.80
N PHE A 12 8.02 6.72 -7.21
CA PHE A 12 6.93 5.97 -7.87
C PHE A 12 6.35 6.74 -9.05
N CYS A 13 6.34 8.06 -9.02
CA CYS A 13 5.97 8.86 -10.18
C CYS A 13 6.99 8.80 -11.30
N LEU A 14 8.27 8.74 -10.95
CA LEU A 14 9.33 8.50 -11.93
C LEU A 14 9.22 7.11 -12.55
N ILE A 15 8.77 6.09 -11.79
CA ILE A 15 8.45 4.76 -12.31
C ILE A 15 7.24 4.83 -13.25
N VAL A 16 6.16 5.51 -12.87
CA VAL A 16 4.96 5.68 -13.73
C VAL A 16 5.29 6.41 -15.03
N LYS A 17 6.24 7.36 -14.99
CA LYS A 17 6.75 8.09 -16.17
C LYS A 17 7.83 7.31 -16.95
N ASP A 18 8.17 6.09 -16.55
CA ASP A 18 9.27 5.30 -17.10
C ASP A 18 10.63 6.06 -17.12
N THR A 19 10.81 7.02 -16.21
CA THR A 19 12.06 7.79 -16.03
C THR A 19 13.11 6.99 -15.26
N ILE A 20 12.67 6.13 -14.34
CA ILE A 20 13.52 5.15 -13.67
C ILE A 20 13.00 3.73 -13.93
N PRO A 21 13.88 2.73 -14.08
CA PRO A 21 13.47 1.38 -14.43
C PRO A 21 12.72 0.69 -13.29
N SER A 22 11.82 -0.22 -13.64
CA SER A 22 11.14 -1.11 -12.71
C SER A 22 10.81 -2.45 -13.38
N HIS A 23 10.66 -3.50 -12.58
CA HIS A 23 10.14 -4.78 -13.04
C HIS A 23 8.62 -4.78 -12.97
N LYS A 24 7.97 -4.25 -14.01
CA LYS A 24 6.49 -4.21 -14.12
C LYS A 24 5.91 -5.62 -14.19
N VAL A 25 4.95 -5.90 -13.31
CA VAL A 25 4.19 -7.16 -13.24
C VAL A 25 2.86 -7.02 -13.98
N HIS A 26 2.19 -5.88 -13.81
CA HIS A 26 0.92 -5.59 -14.46
C HIS A 26 0.68 -4.08 -14.54
N GLU A 27 -0.03 -3.62 -15.57
CA GLU A 27 -0.33 -2.21 -15.77
C GLU A 27 -1.75 -2.05 -16.32
N THR A 28 -2.51 -1.13 -15.74
CA THR A 28 -3.86 -0.75 -16.20
C THR A 28 -3.90 0.73 -16.56
N GLU A 29 -5.06 1.24 -16.96
CA GLU A 29 -5.26 2.68 -17.19
C GLU A 29 -4.96 3.51 -15.93
N HIS A 30 -5.28 2.99 -14.74
CA HIS A 30 -5.23 3.76 -13.49
C HIS A 30 -4.23 3.25 -12.47
N THR A 31 -3.67 2.06 -12.66
CA THR A 31 -2.77 1.43 -11.69
C THR A 31 -1.54 0.82 -12.36
N LEU A 32 -0.48 0.68 -11.57
CA LEU A 32 0.75 0.00 -11.95
C LEU A 32 1.18 -0.93 -10.81
N ALA A 33 1.56 -2.15 -11.16
CA ALA A 33 2.12 -3.14 -10.25
C ALA A 33 3.54 -3.50 -10.68
N PHE A 34 4.49 -3.49 -9.75
CA PHE A 34 5.90 -3.78 -10.00
C PHE A 34 6.57 -4.42 -8.77
N LEU A 35 7.68 -5.12 -8.97
CA LEU A 35 8.38 -5.80 -7.87
C LEU A 35 9.05 -4.79 -6.93
N ASP A 36 8.96 -5.04 -5.62
CA ASP A 36 9.69 -4.28 -4.61
C ASP A 36 11.19 -4.58 -4.69
N ILE A 37 12.04 -3.55 -4.60
CA ILE A 37 13.51 -3.69 -4.63
C ILE A 37 14.08 -4.15 -3.29
N PHE A 38 13.30 -4.05 -2.21
CA PHE A 38 13.60 -4.58 -0.88
C PHE A 38 12.55 -5.64 -0.49
N PRO A 39 12.51 -6.80 -1.20
CA PRO A 39 11.50 -7.81 -0.98
C PRO A 39 11.64 -8.49 0.39
N ILE A 40 10.53 -8.74 1.08
CA ILE A 40 10.52 -9.56 2.32
C ILE A 40 10.11 -11.02 2.08
N SER A 41 9.76 -11.34 0.82
CA SER A 41 9.53 -12.69 0.28
C SER A 41 9.63 -12.64 -1.24
N GLU A 42 9.87 -13.78 -1.88
CA GLU A 42 9.77 -13.88 -3.34
C GLU A 42 8.38 -13.44 -3.81
N GLY A 43 8.34 -12.63 -4.88
CA GLY A 43 7.10 -12.09 -5.45
C GLY A 43 6.52 -10.88 -4.72
N HIS A 44 7.22 -10.29 -3.73
CA HIS A 44 6.81 -9.05 -3.08
C HIS A 44 6.58 -7.93 -4.13
N THR A 45 5.32 -7.54 -4.29
CA THR A 45 4.86 -6.62 -5.34
C THR A 45 4.21 -5.39 -4.74
N GLN A 46 4.52 -4.23 -5.30
CA GLN A 46 3.92 -2.94 -4.97
C GLN A 46 2.86 -2.59 -6.00
N VAL A 47 1.65 -2.26 -5.54
CA VAL A 47 0.55 -1.78 -6.39
C VAL A 47 0.28 -0.31 -6.10
N ILE A 48 0.41 0.54 -7.11
CA ILE A 48 0.25 1.99 -6.99
C ILE A 48 -0.85 2.51 -7.93
N PRO A 49 -1.61 3.54 -7.53
CA PRO A 49 -2.36 4.34 -8.48
C PRO A 49 -1.39 5.19 -9.32
N LYS A 50 -1.75 5.44 -10.57
CA LYS A 50 -1.05 6.40 -11.44
C LYS A 50 -1.37 7.85 -11.08
N CYS A 51 -2.48 8.09 -10.37
CA CYS A 51 -2.81 9.40 -9.80
C CYS A 51 -2.22 9.56 -8.38
N GLN A 52 -1.68 10.75 -8.08
CA GLN A 52 -0.93 11.04 -6.87
C GLN A 52 -1.76 11.52 -5.66
N ASP A 53 -3.10 11.59 -5.73
CA ASP A 53 -3.89 12.35 -4.74
C ASP A 53 -3.83 11.83 -3.29
N LEU A 54 -3.04 10.79 -2.99
CA LEU A 54 -2.97 10.18 -1.68
C LEU A 54 -1.52 9.92 -1.25
N THR A 55 -1.17 10.43 -0.06
CA THR A 55 0.13 10.26 0.59
C THR A 55 0.18 8.94 1.39
N SER A 56 1.30 8.21 1.31
CA SER A 56 1.64 7.05 2.16
C SER A 56 2.98 7.29 2.85
N LYS A 57 3.34 6.49 3.86
CA LYS A 57 4.58 6.70 4.65
C LYS A 57 5.81 6.11 3.94
N HIS A 58 6.97 6.71 4.20
CA HIS A 58 8.30 6.47 3.57
C HIS A 58 8.42 6.92 2.11
N VAL A 59 7.47 6.53 1.27
CA VAL A 59 7.26 7.13 -0.06
C VAL A 59 5.90 7.77 -0.05
N ASP A 60 5.84 9.10 -0.26
CA ASP A 60 4.63 9.92 -0.23
C ASP A 60 3.74 9.70 -1.45
N HIS A 61 3.41 8.43 -1.72
CA HIS A 61 2.59 7.96 -2.81
C HIS A 61 1.91 6.66 -2.36
N VAL A 62 0.58 6.58 -2.45
CA VAL A 62 -0.15 5.38 -2.02
C VAL A 62 0.35 4.13 -2.72
N HIS A 63 0.69 3.14 -1.92
CA HIS A 63 1.13 1.84 -2.41
C HIS A 63 0.59 0.76 -1.49
N PHE A 64 0.16 -0.32 -2.11
CA PHE A 64 -0.24 -1.53 -1.41
C PHE A 64 0.81 -2.60 -1.65
N HIS A 65 1.32 -3.15 -0.55
CA HIS A 65 2.21 -4.29 -0.59
C HIS A 65 1.40 -5.58 -0.74
N VAL A 66 1.67 -6.34 -1.78
CA VAL A 66 1.22 -7.72 -1.94
C VAL A 66 2.41 -8.62 -1.61
N ILE A 67 2.36 -9.26 -0.46
CA ILE A 67 3.49 -10.01 0.10
C ILE A 67 3.11 -11.48 0.21
N PRO A 68 3.65 -12.34 -0.67
CA PRO A 68 3.48 -13.79 -0.55
C PRO A 68 3.98 -14.30 0.80
N LYS A 69 3.25 -15.25 1.40
CA LYS A 69 3.66 -15.93 2.64
C LYS A 69 3.88 -17.42 2.37
N PRO A 70 5.03 -17.81 1.79
CA PRO A 70 5.27 -19.20 1.39
C PRO A 70 5.47 -20.13 2.59
N ASN A 71 5.93 -19.59 3.73
CA ASN A 71 6.16 -20.34 4.96
C ASN A 71 6.07 -19.42 6.20
N GLU A 72 6.33 -19.97 7.38
CA GLU A 72 6.25 -19.25 8.66
C GLU A 72 7.36 -18.21 8.88
N LYS A 73 8.49 -18.35 8.19
CA LYS A 73 9.71 -17.53 8.38
C LYS A 73 9.83 -16.38 7.38
N GLU A 74 9.10 -16.44 6.27
CA GLU A 74 9.13 -15.46 5.19
C GLU A 74 7.79 -14.69 5.07
N GLY A 75 7.84 -13.55 4.38
CA GLY A 75 6.69 -12.69 4.14
C GLY A 75 6.32 -11.84 5.37
N LEU A 76 5.03 -11.48 5.49
CA LEU A 76 4.56 -10.70 6.63
C LEU A 76 4.52 -11.58 7.90
N LEU A 77 5.32 -11.22 8.90
CA LEU A 77 5.38 -11.90 10.19
C LEU A 77 4.46 -11.21 11.19
N LEU A 78 3.36 -11.89 11.54
CA LEU A 78 2.41 -11.44 12.55
C LEU A 78 2.44 -12.42 13.72
N SER A 79 3.26 -12.14 14.73
CA SER A 79 3.24 -12.89 15.99
C SER A 79 2.14 -12.36 16.92
N GLU A 80 1.71 -13.13 17.92
CA GLU A 80 0.77 -12.65 18.95
C GLU A 80 1.32 -11.45 19.72
N GLU A 81 2.64 -11.33 19.82
CA GLU A 81 3.32 -10.18 20.44
C GLU A 81 3.14 -8.90 19.61
N VAL A 82 3.04 -9.02 18.28
CA VAL A 82 2.85 -7.91 17.34
C VAL A 82 1.35 -7.64 17.09
N TRP A 83 0.52 -8.69 17.01
CA TRP A 83 -0.91 -8.62 16.70
C TRP A 83 -1.80 -8.88 17.92
N LYS A 84 -1.80 -7.92 18.86
CA LYS A 84 -2.58 -8.01 20.11
C LYS A 84 -4.06 -7.68 19.88
N GLN A 85 -4.89 -8.70 19.72
CA GLN A 85 -6.33 -8.53 19.55
C GLN A 85 -6.99 -8.04 20.84
N LYS A 86 -7.83 -7.01 20.73
CA LYS A 86 -8.72 -6.56 21.82
C LYS A 86 -10.06 -7.30 21.69
N LYS A 87 -10.74 -7.51 22.82
CA LYS A 87 -12.10 -8.05 22.88
C LYS A 87 -13.05 -6.94 23.37
N PRO A 88 -13.45 -5.99 22.51
CA PRO A 88 -14.35 -4.92 22.90
C PRO A 88 -15.78 -5.43 23.05
N GLU A 89 -16.55 -4.76 23.91
CA GLU A 89 -17.98 -5.02 24.04
C GLU A 89 -18.76 -4.41 22.86
N LYS A 90 -19.98 -4.92 22.61
CA LYS A 90 -20.81 -4.50 21.46
C LYS A 90 -21.10 -3.00 21.48
N GLU A 91 -21.33 -2.45 22.66
CA GLU A 91 -21.62 -1.03 22.88
C GLU A 91 -20.41 -0.15 22.53
N GLU A 92 -19.20 -0.60 22.83
CA GLU A 92 -17.95 0.12 22.51
C GLU A 92 -17.71 0.17 20.99
N LEU A 93 -17.98 -0.95 20.30
CA LEU A 93 -17.92 -1.04 18.85
C LEU A 93 -18.94 -0.09 18.20
N ALA A 94 -20.18 -0.07 18.70
CA ALA A 94 -21.23 0.81 18.20
C ALA A 94 -20.85 2.30 18.37
N ALA A 95 -20.36 2.68 19.56
CA ALA A 95 -19.91 4.04 19.81
C ALA A 95 -18.73 4.46 18.92
N THR A 96 -17.80 3.53 18.65
CA THR A 96 -16.68 3.77 17.73
C THR A 96 -17.17 3.97 16.30
N ALA A 97 -18.11 3.14 15.84
CA ALA A 97 -18.68 3.27 14.51
C ALA A 97 -19.39 4.62 14.30
N GLU A 98 -20.18 5.08 15.26
CA GLU A 98 -20.84 6.39 15.18
C GLU A 98 -19.82 7.55 15.14
N LYS A 99 -18.74 7.47 15.93
CA LYS A 99 -17.64 8.45 15.87
C LYS A 99 -16.94 8.48 14.52
N MET A 100 -16.79 7.33 13.86
CA MET A 100 -16.17 7.27 12.53
C MET A 100 -17.11 7.85 11.47
N LYS A 101 -18.40 7.50 11.51
CA LYS A 101 -19.42 8.04 10.58
C LYS A 101 -19.52 9.56 10.66
N ALA A 102 -19.41 10.14 11.86
CA ALA A 102 -19.46 11.59 12.04
C ALA A 102 -18.26 12.35 11.43
N LYS A 103 -17.22 11.65 10.96
CA LYS A 103 -16.00 12.23 10.38
C LYS A 103 -15.88 12.04 8.87
N ILE A 104 -16.83 11.33 8.26
CA ILE A 104 -16.92 11.10 6.80
C ILE A 104 -18.00 12.03 6.27
#